data_AF-A0A537S851-F1
#
_entry.id   AF-A0A537S851-F1
#
_cell.length_a   1.000
_cell.length_b   1.000
_cell.length_c   1.000
_cell.angle_alpha   90.00
_cell.angle_beta   90.00
_cell.angle_gamma   90.00
#
_symmetry.space_group_name_H-M   'P 1'
#
loop_
_entity.id
_entity.type
_entity.pdbx_description
1 polymer ?
#
loop_
_entity_poly.entity_id
_entity_poly.type
_entity_poly.pdbx_seq_one_letter_code
_entity_poly.pdbx_strand_id
1 'polypeptide(L)'
;EHGCVYCYARPTHCYLGHSAGLDFETKLYAKVNAAELLERELSRPRYVPKYIALGAVTDPYQPIEREHRITRAVLEVLERTGHPVGIVTKSALVMRDIDVLARMAGRGLAKVAISVT
;
A
#
# COMPACT_ATOMS: atom_id res chain seq x y z
N GLU A 1 -4.27 11.23 9.92
CA GLU A 1 -3.81 10.96 8.53
C GLU A 1 -2.64 11.86 8.15
N HIS A 2 -1.86 11.55 7.11
CA HIS A 2 -0.66 12.34 6.76
C HIS A 2 -0.97 13.80 6.39
N GLY A 3 -2.12 14.07 5.75
CA GLY A 3 -2.63 15.44 5.53
C GLY A 3 -1.66 16.38 4.79
N CYS A 4 -0.78 15.86 3.92
CA CYS A 4 0.21 16.71 3.27
C CYS A 4 -0.47 17.73 2.35
N VAL A 5 -0.28 19.02 2.62
CA VAL A 5 -0.88 20.13 1.85
C VAL A 5 -0.51 20.12 0.37
N TYR A 6 0.67 19.59 0.05
CA TYR A 6 1.23 19.44 -1.30
C TYR A 6 0.94 18.07 -1.93
N CYS A 7 0.04 17.27 -1.35
CA CYS A 7 -0.27 15.94 -1.87
C CYS A 7 -1.00 16.04 -3.22
N TYR A 8 -0.37 15.53 -4.27
CA TYR A 8 -0.94 15.52 -5.62
C TYR A 8 -2.21 14.66 -5.74
N ALA A 9 -2.45 13.74 -4.79
CA ALA A 9 -3.63 12.89 -4.76
C ALA A 9 -4.89 13.59 -4.23
N ARG A 10 -4.79 14.79 -3.65
CA ARG A 10 -5.98 15.51 -3.11
C ARG A 10 -7.16 15.61 -4.09
N PRO A 11 -6.97 15.90 -5.39
CA PRO A 11 -8.07 15.94 -6.35
C PRO A 11 -8.78 14.60 -6.58
N THR A 12 -8.20 13.45 -6.19
CA THR A 12 -8.84 12.15 -6.42
C THR A 12 -10.12 11.98 -5.61
N HIS A 13 -10.22 12.63 -4.46
CA HIS A 13 -11.45 12.64 -3.64
C HIS A 13 -12.61 13.35 -4.32
N CYS A 14 -12.34 14.30 -5.22
CA CYS A 14 -13.39 14.99 -5.98
C CYS A 14 -14.14 14.04 -6.92
N TYR A 15 -13.47 13.01 -7.47
CA TYR A 15 -14.14 11.97 -8.27
C TYR A 15 -15.11 11.12 -7.44
N LEU A 16 -14.97 11.13 -6.12
CA LEU A 16 -15.83 10.44 -5.16
C LEU A 16 -16.91 11.35 -4.57
N GLY A 17 -17.04 12.60 -5.07
CA GLY A 17 -17.99 13.58 -4.57
C GLY A 17 -17.58 14.28 -3.27
N HIS A 18 -16.30 14.18 -2.87
CA HIS A 18 -15.76 14.79 -1.65
C HIS A 18 -14.90 16.02 -1.93
N SER A 19 -14.70 16.87 -0.93
CA SER A 19 -13.74 17.97 -1.03
C SER A 19 -12.28 17.49 -1.06
N ALA A 20 -11.45 18.14 -1.87
CA ALA A 20 -9.99 17.92 -1.89
C ALA A 20 -9.26 18.49 -0.65
N GLY A 21 -10.00 19.06 0.31
CA GLY A 21 -9.50 19.63 1.56
C GLY A 21 -9.86 18.75 2.74
N LEU A 22 -10.87 19.18 3.50
CA LEU A 22 -11.26 18.53 4.76
C LEU A 22 -11.61 17.05 4.60
N ASP A 23 -12.37 16.69 3.56
CA ASP A 23 -12.80 15.30 3.38
C ASP A 23 -11.64 14.38 2.98
N PHE A 24 -10.65 14.89 2.23
CA PHE A 24 -9.45 14.11 1.91
C PHE A 24 -8.69 13.67 3.18
N GLU A 25 -8.71 14.52 4.22
CA GLU A 25 -7.98 14.28 5.47
C GLU A 25 -8.79 13.46 6.49
N THR A 26 -10.12 13.44 6.36
CA THR A 26 -11.04 12.88 7.35
C THR A 26 -11.82 11.66 6.87
N LYS A 27 -12.03 11.50 5.55
CA LYS A 27 -12.76 10.37 4.96
C LYS A 27 -11.81 9.43 4.24
N LEU A 28 -11.58 8.28 4.85
CA LEU A 28 -10.72 7.23 4.32
C LEU A 28 -11.54 6.11 3.69
N TYR A 29 -10.99 5.54 2.63
CA TYR A 29 -11.53 4.37 1.96
C TYR A 29 -10.53 3.23 2.09
N ALA A 30 -10.95 2.14 2.73
CA ALA A 30 -10.14 0.95 2.91
C ALA A 30 -10.72 -0.20 2.08
N LYS A 31 -9.88 -0.80 1.23
CA LYS A 31 -10.24 -2.04 0.52
C LYS A 31 -9.89 -3.23 1.40
N VAL A 32 -10.75 -3.53 2.37
CA VAL A 32 -10.48 -4.53 3.42
C VAL A 32 -10.23 -5.95 2.90
N ASN A 33 -10.76 -6.29 1.72
CA ASN A 33 -10.56 -7.58 1.05
C ASN A 33 -9.45 -7.53 -0.03
N ALA A 34 -8.53 -6.56 0.02
CA ALA A 34 -7.48 -6.40 -0.99
C ALA A 34 -6.59 -7.65 -1.13
N ALA A 35 -6.21 -8.29 -0.03
CA ALA A 35 -5.35 -9.48 -0.05
C ALA A 35 -6.02 -10.68 -0.75
N GLU A 36 -7.29 -10.94 -0.43
CA GLU A 36 -8.08 -12.02 -1.07
C GLU A 36 -8.22 -11.79 -2.58
N LEU A 37 -8.56 -10.56 -2.97
CA LEU A 37 -8.70 -10.21 -4.38
C LEU A 37 -7.37 -10.27 -5.13
N LEU A 38 -6.27 -9.90 -4.47
CA LEU A 38 -4.92 -10.01 -5.02
C LEU A 38 -4.55 -11.48 -5.24
N GLU A 39 -4.73 -12.34 -4.23
CA GLU A 39 -4.42 -13.77 -4.34
C GLU A 39 -5.18 -14.42 -5.49
N ARG A 40 -6.47 -14.10 -5.64
CA ARG A 40 -7.30 -14.56 -6.76
C ARG A 40 -6.79 -14.07 -8.13
N GLU A 41 -6.28 -12.85 -8.22
CA GLU A 41 -5.76 -12.32 -9.47
C GLU A 41 -4.42 -12.97 -9.84
N LEU A 42 -3.54 -13.15 -8.85
CA LEU A 42 -2.23 -13.78 -9.04
C LEU A 42 -2.34 -15.28 -9.37
N SER A 43 -3.41 -15.95 -8.93
CA SER A 43 -3.64 -17.38 -9.20
C SER A 43 -4.13 -17.67 -10.63
N ARG A 44 -4.37 -16.65 -11.46
CA ARG A 44 -4.89 -16.85 -12.81
C ARG A 44 -3.82 -17.51 -13.69
N PRO A 45 -4.14 -18.56 -14.48
CA PRO A 45 -3.15 -19.27 -15.29
C PRO A 45 -2.41 -18.42 -16.33
N ARG A 46 -3.01 -17.30 -16.73
CA ARG A 46 -2.45 -16.35 -17.71
C ARG A 46 -1.86 -15.10 -17.06
N TYR A 47 -1.75 -15.07 -15.73
CA TYR A 47 -1.15 -13.95 -15.04
C TYR A 47 0.34 -13.86 -15.41
N VAL A 48 0.77 -12.66 -15.83
CA VAL A 48 2.18 -12.38 -16.12
C VAL A 48 2.68 -11.44 -15.03
N PRO A 49 3.62 -11.89 -14.18
CA PRO A 49 4.15 -11.06 -13.11
C PRO A 49 4.73 -9.74 -13.62
N LYS A 50 4.31 -8.65 -12.97
CA LYS A 50 4.84 -7.30 -13.21
C LYS A 50 4.97 -6.60 -11.87
N TYR A 51 6.06 -5.86 -11.68
CA TYR A 51 6.32 -5.14 -10.45
C TYR A 51 5.10 -4.34 -9.95
N ILE A 52 4.70 -4.59 -8.69
CA ILE A 52 3.60 -3.87 -8.04
C ILE A 52 4.17 -2.72 -7.21
N ALA A 53 3.62 -1.52 -7.38
CA ALA A 53 3.96 -0.36 -6.56
C ALA A 53 2.83 -0.04 -5.57
N LEU A 54 3.14 -0.11 -4.27
CA LEU A 54 2.32 0.39 -3.18
C LEU A 54 2.78 1.80 -2.82
N GLY A 55 1.86 2.70 -2.47
CA GLY A 55 2.20 4.10 -2.21
C GLY A 55 2.19 5.01 -3.43
N ALA A 56 1.51 4.60 -4.51
CA ALA A 56 1.32 5.45 -5.68
C ALA A 56 0.42 6.65 -5.31
N VAL A 57 -0.87 6.40 -5.08
CA VAL A 57 -1.86 7.46 -4.77
C VAL A 57 -2.08 7.63 -3.26
N THR A 58 -2.09 6.53 -2.52
CA THR A 58 -2.36 6.49 -1.08
C THR A 58 -1.20 5.82 -0.36
N ASP A 59 -0.78 6.39 0.77
CA ASP A 59 0.29 5.79 1.59
C ASP A 59 -0.19 4.45 2.18
N PRO A 60 0.52 3.33 1.95
CA PRO A 60 0.09 2.02 2.42
C PRO A 60 0.21 1.87 3.94
N TYR A 61 0.86 2.81 4.62
CA TYR A 61 1.09 2.81 6.06
C TYR A 61 0.50 4.05 6.75
N GLN A 62 -0.65 4.53 6.25
CA GLN A 62 -1.50 5.50 6.94
C GLN A 62 -1.78 5.08 8.40
N PRO A 63 -2.01 6.02 9.35
CA PRO A 63 -2.28 5.71 10.75
C PRO A 63 -3.34 4.61 11.00
N ILE A 64 -4.41 4.57 10.21
CA ILE A 64 -5.48 3.56 10.31
C ILE A 64 -4.99 2.12 10.05
N GLU A 65 -3.86 1.98 9.34
CA GLU A 65 -3.27 0.69 9.02
C GLU A 65 -2.72 -0.03 10.26
N ARG A 66 -2.53 0.66 11.39
CA ARG A 66 -2.19 0.04 12.69
C ARG A 66 -3.21 -1.02 13.08
N GLU A 67 -4.49 -0.77 12.79
CA GLU A 67 -5.61 -1.64 13.11
C GLU A 67 -5.96 -2.56 11.94
N HIS A 68 -6.06 -2.01 10.73
CA HIS A 68 -6.55 -2.77 9.57
C HIS A 68 -5.59 -3.82 9.04
N ARG A 69 -4.26 -3.58 9.12
CA ARG A 69 -3.23 -4.52 8.67
C ARG A 69 -3.45 -5.04 7.22
N ILE A 70 -4.08 -4.25 6.36
CA ILE A 70 -4.36 -4.60 4.96
C ILE A 70 -3.06 -4.73 4.17
N THR A 71 -2.13 -3.80 4.33
CA THR A 71 -0.81 -3.82 3.71
C THR A 71 -0.03 -5.04 4.16
N ARG A 72 -0.10 -5.41 5.45
CA ARG A 72 0.51 -6.65 5.95
C ARG A 72 -0.04 -7.87 5.23
N ALA A 73 -1.37 -8.00 5.15
CA ALA A 73 -2.00 -9.13 4.47
C ALA A 73 -1.64 -9.20 2.97
N VAL A 74 -1.55 -8.04 2.30
CA VAL A 74 -1.07 -7.94 0.91
C VAL A 74 0.38 -8.41 0.80
N LEU A 75 1.27 -7.99 1.70
CA LEU A 75 2.67 -8.43 1.68
C LEU A 75 2.82 -9.93 1.90
N GLU A 76 2.00 -10.54 2.76
CA GLU A 76 2.02 -11.99 2.96
C GLU A 76 1.58 -12.76 1.70
N VAL A 77 0.60 -12.26 0.95
CA VAL A 77 0.22 -12.83 -0.36
C VAL A 77 1.38 -12.72 -1.36
N LEU A 78 1.98 -11.54 -1.47
CA LEU A 78 3.12 -11.29 -2.37
C LEU A 78 4.34 -12.14 -1.98
N GLU A 79 4.58 -12.34 -0.68
CA GLU A 79 5.64 -13.19 -0.16
C GLU A 79 5.46 -14.65 -0.60
N ARG A 80 4.25 -15.21 -0.39
CA ARG A 80 3.90 -16.60 -0.74
C ARG A 80 3.99 -16.84 -2.24
N THR A 81 3.57 -15.86 -3.04
CA THR A 81 3.56 -15.95 -4.52
C THR A 81 4.90 -15.57 -5.15
N GLY A 82 5.89 -15.12 -4.35
CA GLY A 82 7.19 -14.69 -4.87
C GLY A 82 7.10 -13.44 -5.76
N HIS A 83 6.08 -12.61 -5.55
CA HIS A 83 5.77 -11.49 -6.43
C HIS A 83 6.53 -10.22 -5.99
N PRO A 84 7.25 -9.53 -6.89
CA PRO A 84 8.04 -8.36 -6.52
C PRO A 84 7.17 -7.12 -6.20
N VAL A 85 7.60 -6.34 -5.22
CA VAL A 85 6.89 -5.17 -4.71
C VAL A 85 7.81 -4.00 -4.39
N GLY A 86 7.33 -2.81 -4.72
CA GLY A 86 7.87 -1.53 -4.28
C GLY A 86 6.93 -0.84 -3.32
N ILE A 87 7.47 -0.21 -2.30
CA ILE A 87 6.71 0.59 -1.35
C ILE A 87 7.31 2.00 -1.33
N VAL A 88 6.46 3.00 -1.48
CA VAL A 88 6.77 4.38 -1.11
C VAL A 88 5.93 4.75 0.10
N THR A 89 6.55 5.26 1.16
CA THR A 89 5.81 5.69 2.37
C THR A 89 6.54 6.82 3.10
N LYS A 90 5.80 7.61 3.86
CA LYS A 90 6.32 8.57 4.86
C LYS A 90 6.29 8.03 6.29
N SER A 91 5.71 6.86 6.49
CA SER A 91 5.35 6.36 7.81
C SER A 91 6.42 5.41 8.35
N ALA A 92 6.84 5.64 9.59
CA ALA A 92 7.67 4.69 10.34
C ALA A 92 6.94 3.35 10.61
N LEU A 93 5.62 3.28 10.41
CA LEU A 93 4.82 2.06 10.60
C LEU A 93 5.26 0.91 9.66
N VAL A 94 5.96 1.21 8.56
CA VAL A 94 6.57 0.18 7.70
C VAL A 94 7.48 -0.78 8.47
N MET A 95 8.09 -0.33 9.57
CA MET A 95 8.94 -1.18 10.42
C MET A 95 8.17 -2.31 11.11
N ARG A 96 6.84 -2.19 11.27
CA ARG A 96 6.00 -3.27 11.80
C ARG A 96 6.13 -4.54 10.97
N ASP A 97 6.29 -4.39 9.66
CA ASP A 97 6.29 -5.50 8.71
C ASP A 97 7.69 -5.89 8.25
N ILE A 98 8.72 -5.52 9.03
CA ILE A 98 10.12 -5.77 8.73
C ILE A 98 10.44 -7.27 8.60
N ASP A 99 9.75 -8.14 9.32
CA ASP A 99 9.96 -9.59 9.25
C ASP A 99 9.57 -10.16 7.88
N VAL A 100 8.44 -9.73 7.28
CA VAL A 100 8.04 -10.12 5.92
C VAL A 100 8.94 -9.45 4.89
N LEU A 101 9.16 -8.15 5.05
CA LEU A 101 9.96 -7.37 4.11
C LEU A 101 11.41 -7.88 4.05
N ALA A 102 12.00 -8.29 5.17
CA ALA A 102 13.35 -8.86 5.20
C ALA A 102 13.43 -10.20 4.44
N ARG A 103 12.44 -11.09 4.61
CA ARG A 103 12.38 -12.37 3.86
C ARG A 103 12.17 -12.15 2.36
N MET A 104 11.38 -11.15 1.98
CA MET A 104 11.22 -10.77 0.58
C MET A 104 12.49 -10.11 0.01
N ALA A 105 13.13 -9.22 0.77
CA ALA A 105 14.36 -8.53 0.38
C ALA A 105 15.53 -9.50 0.19
N GLY A 106 15.64 -10.54 1.03
CA GLY A 106 16.63 -11.61 0.87
C GLY A 106 16.50 -12.38 -0.46
N ARG A 107 15.33 -12.30 -1.11
CA ARG A 107 15.05 -12.86 -2.45
C ARG A 107 15.09 -11.80 -3.56
N GLY A 108 15.44 -10.56 -3.25
CA GLY A 108 15.40 -9.44 -4.21
C GLY A 108 14.00 -9.00 -4.62
N LEU A 109 12.96 -9.33 -3.84
CA LEU A 109 11.56 -9.11 -4.19
C LEU A 109 10.95 -7.83 -3.57
N ALA A 110 11.63 -7.18 -2.64
CA ALA A 110 11.09 -6.00 -1.96
C ALA A 110 12.04 -4.79 -2.05
N LYS A 111 11.47 -3.63 -2.33
CA LYS A 111 12.14 -2.32 -2.24
C LYS A 111 11.26 -1.35 -1.47
N VAL A 112 11.81 -0.71 -0.43
CA VAL A 112 11.13 0.35 0.33
C VAL A 112 11.85 1.67 0.08
N ALA A 113 11.10 2.70 -0.28
CA ALA A 113 11.55 4.08 -0.40
C ALA A 113 10.81 4.94 0.64
N ILE A 114 11.58 5.73 1.39
CA ILE A 114 11.03 6.64 2.40
C ILE A 114 11.00 8.05 1.83
N SER A 115 9.81 8.66 1.83
CA SER A 115 9.64 10.06 1.49
C SER A 115 10.05 10.93 2.68
N VAL A 116 10.97 11.85 2.45
CA VAL A 116 11.45 12.82 3.45
C VAL A 116 11.04 14.21 2.98
N THR A 117 10.48 15.02 3.89
CA THR A 117 10.03 16.40 3.63
C THR A 117 10.26 17.27 4.84
#